data_AF-R7NHR6-F1
#
_entry.id   AF-R7NHR6-F1
#
_cell.length_a   1.000
_cell.length_b   1.000
_cell.length_c   1.000
_cell.angle_alpha   90.00
_cell.angle_beta   90.00
_cell.angle_gamma   90.00
#
_symmetry.space_group_name_H-M   'P 1'
#
loop_
_entity.id
_entity.type
_entity.pdbx_description
1 polymer ?
#
loop_
_entity_poly.entity_id
_entity_poly.type
_entity_poly.pdbx_seq_one_letter_code
_entity_poly.pdbx_strand_id
1 'polypeptide(L)' 'MVEVERLYKYSSFEELYKYFDKIAMGYDENDIANPKDMEKYYSKEEQNKYGGVAIKIKVVKN' A
#
# COMPACT_ATOMS: atom_id res chain seq x y z
N MET A 1 -19.71 -3.21 -4.98
CA MET A 1 -19.33 -1.86 -4.49
C MET A 1 -18.19 -2.03 -3.47
N VAL A 2 -17.31 -1.05 -3.28
CA VAL A 2 -16.31 -1.10 -2.19
C VAL A 2 -16.58 0.04 -1.21
N GLU A 3 -16.28 -0.21 0.05
CA GLU A 3 -16.33 0.81 1.11
C GLU A 3 -14.94 0.97 1.71
N VAL A 4 -14.52 2.21 1.91
CA VAL A 4 -13.26 2.52 2.60
C VAL A 4 -13.49 2.35 4.10
N GLU A 5 -12.83 1.36 4.69
CA GLU A 5 -12.90 1.14 6.13
C GLU A 5 -11.97 2.09 6.90
N ARG A 6 -10.77 2.34 6.35
CA ARG A 6 -9.74 3.13 7.03
C ARG A 6 -8.65 3.62 6.09
N LEU A 7 -8.07 4.77 6.46
CA LEU A 7 -6.88 5.34 5.83
C LEU A 7 -5.75 5.41 6.85
N TYR A 8 -4.55 5.01 6.44
CA TYR A 8 -3.34 5.13 7.24
C TYR A 8 -2.28 5.89 6.44
N LYS A 9 -1.78 6.98 6.99
CA LYS A 9 -0.73 7.78 6.35
C LYS A 9 0.63 7.38 6.92
N TYR A 10 1.61 7.26 6.03
CA TYR A 10 2.99 6.93 6.35
C TYR A 10 3.94 7.89 5.64
N SER A 11 5.12 8.06 6.21
CA SER A 11 6.16 8.92 5.66
C SER A 11 6.82 8.32 4.41
N SER A 12 6.75 6.99 4.23
CA SER A 12 7.26 6.29 3.06
C SER A 12 6.58 4.92 2.85
N PHE A 13 6.75 4.33 1.66
CA PHE A 13 6.34 2.95 1.41
C PHE A 13 7.14 1.94 2.23
N GLU A 14 8.41 2.23 2.58
CA GLU A 14 9.22 1.36 3.45
C GLU A 14 8.62 1.26 4.86
N GLU A 15 8.04 2.35 5.37
CA GLU A 15 7.33 2.35 6.65
C GLU A 15 6.01 1.57 6.51
N LEU A 16 5.21 1.87 5.48
CA LEU A 16 3.93 1.20 5.22
C LEU A 16 4.09 -0.33 5.18
N TYR A 17 5.09 -0.85 4.45
CA TYR A 17 5.32 -2.28 4.27
C TYR A 17 5.73 -3.01 5.56
N LYS A 18 6.16 -2.31 6.62
CA LYS A 18 6.45 -2.91 7.92
C LYS A 18 5.18 -3.20 8.74
N TYR A 19 4.08 -2.52 8.44
CA TYR A 19 2.85 -2.58 9.24
C TYR A 19 1.76 -3.47 8.63
N PHE A 20 1.89 -3.86 7.36
CA PHE A 20 0.89 -4.68 6.68
C PHE A 20 1.49 -5.98 6.15
N ASP A 21 0.70 -7.04 6.26
CA ASP A 21 1.00 -8.30 5.62
C ASP A 21 0.96 -8.16 4.08
N LYS A 22 1.86 -8.86 3.38
CA LYS A 22 1.98 -8.75 1.92
C LYS A 22 0.72 -9.19 1.19
N ILE A 23 0.01 -10.19 1.70
CA ILE A 23 -1.24 -10.68 1.10
C ILE A 23 -2.32 -9.62 1.24
N ALA A 24 -2.38 -8.94 2.40
CA ALA A 24 -3.29 -7.81 2.60
C ALA A 24 -2.99 -6.62 1.67
N MET A 25 -1.73 -6.46 1.24
CA MET A 25 -1.32 -5.47 0.24
C MET A 25 -1.55 -5.93 -1.21
N GLY A 26 -1.96 -7.19 -1.42
CA GLY A 26 -2.29 -7.74 -2.74
C GLY A 26 -1.16 -8.49 -3.45
N TYR A 27 -0.08 -8.83 -2.76
CA TYR A 27 0.95 -9.72 -3.28
C TYR A 27 0.51 -11.19 -3.18
N ASP A 28 1.03 -12.04 -4.07
CA ASP A 28 0.83 -13.48 -3.97
C ASP A 28 1.70 -14.11 -2.86
N GLU A 29 1.35 -15.32 -2.43
CA GLU A 29 2.08 -16.05 -1.37
C GLU A 29 3.56 -16.28 -1.71
N ASN A 30 3.89 -16.40 -2.99
CA ASN A 30 5.26 -16.65 -3.45
C ASN A 30 6.02 -15.37 -3.80
N ASP A 31 5.34 -14.21 -3.86
CA ASP A 31 5.99 -12.95 -4.18
C ASP A 31 6.83 -12.43 -3.00
N ILE A 32 7.92 -11.73 -3.34
CA ILE A 32 8.72 -10.98 -2.38
C ILE A 32 8.27 -9.53 -2.44
N ALA A 33 7.52 -9.08 -1.43
CA ALA A 33 7.07 -7.70 -1.34
C ALA A 33 8.26 -6.75 -1.16
N ASN A 34 8.41 -5.80 -2.08
CA ASN A 34 9.48 -4.81 -2.05
C ASN A 34 8.89 -3.40 -2.18
N PRO A 35 9.14 -2.48 -1.23
CA PRO A 35 8.69 -1.09 -1.34
C PRO A 35 9.14 -0.40 -2.64
N LYS A 36 10.27 -0.82 -3.22
CA LYS A 36 10.77 -0.28 -4.50
C LYS A 36 9.92 -0.64 -5.70
N ASP A 37 9.02 -1.62 -5.59
CA ASP A 37 8.04 -1.92 -6.64
C ASP A 37 7.18 -0.68 -6.96
N MET A 38 7.00 0.20 -5.98
CA MET A 38 6.27 1.46 -6.15
C MET A 38 6.99 2.48 -7.03
N GLU A 39 8.30 2.35 -7.25
CA GLU A 39 9.07 3.21 -8.18
C GLU A 39 8.59 3.07 -9.64
N LYS A 40 7.91 1.95 -9.96
CA LYS A 40 7.26 1.76 -11.27
C LYS A 40 6.05 2.68 -11.48
N TYR A 41 5.39 3.09 -10.40
CA TYR A 41 4.13 3.83 -10.44
C TYR A 41 4.29 5.29 -10.00
N TYR A 42 5.20 5.55 -9.06
CA TYR A 42 5.43 6.87 -8.48
C TYR A 42 6.93 7.19 -8.50
N SER A 43 7.28 8.38 -8.97
CA SER A 43 8.68 8.82 -8.95
C SER A 43 9.21 8.92 -7.51
N LYS A 44 10.54 8.78 -7.33
CA LYS A 44 11.16 8.98 -6.01
C LYS A 44 10.87 10.35 -5.42
N GLU A 45 10.77 11.37 -6.28
CA GLU A 45 10.43 12.73 -5.85
C GLU A 45 9.03 12.79 -5.25
N GLU A 46 8.03 12.18 -5.90
CA GLU A 46 6.66 12.13 -5.38
C GLU A 46 6.57 11.31 -4.08
N GLN A 47 7.26 10.17 -4.02
CA GLN A 47 7.32 9.34 -2.81
C GLN A 47 7.92 10.13 -1.64
N ASN A 48 9.00 10.89 -1.87
CA ASN A 48 9.62 11.72 -0.83
C ASN A 48 8.74 12.91 -0.44
N LYS A 49 7.99 13.48 -1.39
CA LYS A 49 7.14 14.65 -1.17
C LYS A 49 5.87 14.31 -0.39
N TYR A 50 5.26 13.15 -0.67
CA TYR A 50 3.93 12.82 -0.17
C TYR A 50 3.89 11.60 0.76
N GLY A 51 4.92 10.77 0.76
CA GLY A 51 4.93 9.50 1.49
C GLY A 51 4.00 8.47 0.86
N GLY A 52 3.32 7.68 1.69
CA GLY A 52 2.40 6.63 1.25
C GLY A 52 1.12 6.58 2.08
N VAL A 53 0.02 6.13 1.47
CA VAL A 53 -1.26 5.91 2.17
C VAL A 53 -1.74 4.49 1.94
N ALA A 54 -1.94 3.73 3.03
CA ALA A 54 -2.63 2.45 2.97
C ALA A 54 -4.15 2.70 3.07
N ILE A 55 -4.89 2.18 2.08
CA ILE A 55 -6.35 2.30 2.01
C ILE A 55 -6.94 0.92 2.28
N LYS A 56 -7.50 0.72 3.47
CA LYS A 56 -8.19 -0.52 3.81
C LYS A 56 -9.62 -0.46 3.27
N ILE A 57 -9.99 -1.42 2.44
CA ILE A 57 -11.30 -1.50 1.80
C ILE A 57 -12.00 -2.82 2.11
N LYS A 58 -13.33 -2.82 2.09
CA LYS A 58 -14.16 -4.03 2.09
C LYS A 58 -15.01 -4.09 0.84
N VAL A 59 -15.20 -5.29 0.30
CA VAL A 59 -16.14 -5.53 -0.80
C VAL A 59 -17.54 -5.63 -0.21
N VAL A 60 -18.44 -4.77 -0.68
CA VAL A 60 -19.86 -4.84 -0.36
C VAL A 60 -20.51 -5.77 -1.39
N LYS A 61 -20.99 -6.91 -0.89
CA LYS A 61 -21.85 -7.82 -1.66
C LYS A 61 -23.28 -7.30 -1.59
N ASN A 62 -23.93 -7.23 -2.74
CA ASN A 62 -25.35 -6.91 -2.86
C ASN A 62 -26.20 -8.13 -2.49
#